data_AF-J5K205-F1
#
_entry.id   AF-J5K205-F1
#
_cell.length_a   1.000
_cell.length_b   1.000
_cell.length_c   1.000
_cell.angle_alpha   90.00
_cell.angle_beta   90.00
_cell.angle_gamma   90.00
#
_symmetry.space_group_name_H-M   'P 1'
#
loop_
_entity.id
_entity.type
_entity.pdbx_description
1 polymer ?
#
loop_
_entity_poly.entity_id
_entity_poly.type
_entity_poly.pdbx_seq_one_letter_code
_entity_poly.pdbx_strand_id
1 'polypeptide(L)'
;MSSLLATSLLLVGLLQIATALPEALVTKPIRARADKQVCLDSSGCSGSTPQCTVDAREIWPICCGQGQKAFYGQCWDVPNDDDIDVCVAESRREGTLCSLTQNYYCACIPGTIRSLCRCCRSDQVLDLYTSQCADR
;
A
#
# COMPACT_ATOMS: atom_id res chain seq x y z
N MET A 1 11.91 57.51 -52.24
CA MET A 1 13.14 57.90 -51.51
C MET A 1 12.84 57.81 -50.03
N SER A 2 13.50 56.84 -49.39
CA SER A 2 13.95 56.79 -47.99
C SER A 2 13.00 57.07 -46.82
N SER A 3 13.23 56.27 -45.77
CA SER A 3 12.82 56.45 -44.37
C SER A 3 11.39 56.07 -44.05
N LEU A 4 11.23 54.86 -43.50
CA LEU A 4 10.53 54.57 -42.22
C LEU A 4 10.47 53.05 -42.00
N LEU A 5 11.59 52.36 -42.24
CA LEU A 5 11.84 50.96 -41.87
C LEU A 5 12.82 50.94 -40.69
N ALA A 6 12.49 51.65 -39.60
CA ALA A 6 13.42 51.78 -38.48
C ALA A 6 12.77 52.28 -37.18
N THR A 7 11.63 51.73 -36.72
CA THR A 7 11.12 52.14 -35.39
C THR A 7 10.20 51.17 -34.65
N SER A 8 10.02 49.92 -35.09
CA SER A 8 9.18 48.95 -34.35
C SER A 8 9.92 47.73 -33.82
N LEU A 9 11.25 47.69 -33.91
CA LEU A 9 12.08 46.56 -33.43
C LEU A 9 12.81 46.80 -32.10
N LEU A 10 12.48 47.87 -31.38
CA LEU A 10 13.28 48.35 -30.24
C LEU A 10 12.62 48.26 -28.84
N LEU A 11 11.52 47.52 -28.67
CA LEU A 11 10.85 47.45 -27.35
C LEU A 11 10.51 46.05 -26.79
N VAL A 12 11.04 44.97 -27.36
CA VAL A 12 10.94 43.63 -26.75
C VAL A 12 12.33 43.03 -26.43
N GLY A 13 13.40 43.83 -26.60
CA GLY A 13 14.80 43.40 -26.41
C GLY A 13 15.39 43.65 -25.01
N LEU A 14 14.59 43.62 -23.94
CA LEU A 14 15.08 43.98 -22.59
C LEU A 14 14.60 43.08 -21.44
N LEU A 15 14.27 41.81 -21.70
CA LEU A 15 13.93 40.87 -20.62
C LEU A 15 14.50 39.46 -20.81
N GLN A 16 15.80 39.35 -21.08
CA GLN A 16 16.52 38.08 -20.96
C GLN A 16 17.90 38.30 -20.35
N ILE A 17 17.92 38.67 -19.06
CA ILE A 17 19.08 38.49 -18.19
C ILE A 17 18.60 37.64 -17.02
N ALA A 18 18.86 36.33 -17.09
CA ALA A 18 19.08 35.51 -15.90
C ALA A 18 19.64 34.15 -16.31
N THR A 19 20.96 34.03 -16.09
CA THR A 19 21.61 32.84 -15.54
C THR A 19 21.56 31.56 -16.36
N ALA A 20 22.65 31.37 -17.11
CA ALA A 20 23.29 30.06 -17.18
C ALA A 20 23.53 29.53 -15.75
N LEU A 21 22.97 28.37 -15.43
CA LEU A 21 23.44 27.52 -14.34
C LEU A 21 23.41 26.07 -14.85
N PRO A 22 24.52 25.31 -14.76
CA PRO A 22 24.57 23.94 -15.25
C PRO A 22 23.67 23.05 -14.40
N GLU A 23 22.74 22.33 -15.02
CA GLU A 23 22.04 21.19 -14.41
C GLU A 23 23.00 20.00 -14.27
N ALA A 24 24.08 20.22 -13.50
CA ALA A 24 24.84 19.16 -12.88
C ALA A 24 24.34 18.99 -11.43
N LEU A 25 23.02 18.83 -11.25
CA LEU A 25 22.52 18.10 -10.09
C LEU A 25 22.56 16.62 -10.46
N VAL A 26 23.77 16.05 -10.39
CA VAL A 26 23.91 14.68 -9.91
C VAL A 26 23.21 14.69 -8.55
N THR A 27 21.94 14.32 -8.53
CA THR A 27 21.29 13.88 -7.30
C THR A 27 22.15 12.71 -6.83
N LYS A 28 23.08 13.01 -5.93
CA LYS A 28 23.53 12.02 -4.94
C LYS A 28 22.25 11.29 -4.55
N PRO A 29 22.20 9.94 -4.60
CA PRO A 29 21.10 9.27 -3.94
C PRO A 29 21.10 9.84 -2.54
N ILE A 30 20.04 10.57 -2.20
CA ILE A 30 19.68 10.76 -0.81
C ILE A 30 19.64 9.32 -0.36
N ARG A 31 20.66 8.89 0.39
CA ARG A 31 20.60 7.65 1.16
C ARG A 31 19.34 7.88 1.97
N ALA A 32 18.22 7.32 1.48
CA ALA A 32 16.98 7.28 2.21
C ALA A 32 17.42 6.85 3.60
N ARG A 33 17.20 7.71 4.60
CA ARG A 33 17.34 7.26 5.98
C ARG A 33 16.54 5.97 6.00
N ALA A 34 17.20 4.85 6.27
CA ALA A 34 16.48 3.64 6.57
C ALA A 34 15.65 4.03 7.79
N ASP A 35 14.36 4.33 7.57
CA ASP A 35 13.48 4.81 8.61
C ASP A 35 13.41 3.69 9.63
N LYS A 36 14.14 3.88 10.73
CA LYS A 36 14.26 2.90 11.79
C LYS A 36 13.15 3.19 12.78
N GLN A 37 12.08 2.40 12.76
CA GLN A 37 11.03 2.48 13.77
C GLN A 37 11.32 1.46 14.86
N VAL A 38 11.22 1.88 16.12
CA VAL A 38 11.28 0.98 17.27
C VAL A 38 9.86 0.61 17.65
N CYS A 39 9.57 -0.68 17.74
CA CYS A 39 8.28 -1.24 18.09
C CYS A 39 8.08 -1.27 19.62
N LEU A 40 6.85 -1.52 20.06
CA LEU A 40 6.47 -1.56 21.48
C LEU A 40 7.23 -2.63 22.28
N ASP A 41 7.63 -3.72 21.64
CA ASP A 41 8.44 -4.81 22.22
C ASP A 41 9.95 -4.52 22.15
N SER A 42 10.34 -3.28 21.84
CA SER A 42 11.71 -2.83 21.59
C SER A 42 12.41 -3.42 20.37
N SER A 43 11.71 -4.21 19.55
CA SER A 43 12.23 -4.61 18.24
C SER A 43 12.34 -3.41 17.30
N GLY A 44 13.14 -3.53 16.23
CA GLY A 44 13.40 -2.45 15.29
C GLY A 44 13.05 -2.85 13.86
N CYS A 45 12.18 -2.09 13.22
CA CYS A 45 11.88 -2.18 11.79
C CYS A 45 12.77 -1.21 11.01
N SER A 46 13.33 -1.64 9.88
CA SER A 46 14.21 -0.80 9.05
C SER A 46 14.28 -1.30 7.61
N GLY A 47 14.73 -0.45 6.68
CA GLY A 47 14.88 -0.83 5.27
C GLY A 47 13.54 -0.78 4.52
N SER A 48 13.23 -1.83 3.76
CA SER A 48 12.00 -1.92 2.97
C SER A 48 10.73 -2.15 3.79
N THR A 49 10.87 -2.51 5.07
CA THR A 49 9.76 -2.69 6.02
C THR A 49 9.98 -1.79 7.24
N PRO A 50 9.84 -0.46 7.09
CA PRO A 50 10.18 0.48 8.16
C PRO A 50 9.11 0.57 9.24
N GLN A 51 7.92 -0.03 9.05
CA GLN A 51 6.76 0.20 9.91
C GLN A 51 6.49 -0.97 10.87
N CYS A 52 6.32 -0.68 12.16
CA CYS A 52 5.77 -1.64 13.13
C CYS A 52 4.24 -1.69 13.02
N THR A 53 3.68 -2.88 12.80
CA THR A 53 2.23 -3.12 12.87
C THR A 53 1.95 -4.24 13.85
N VAL A 54 0.87 -4.11 14.63
CA VAL A 54 0.38 -5.18 15.48
C VAL A 54 -0.45 -6.11 14.61
N ASP A 55 -0.18 -7.41 14.67
CA ASP A 55 -1.03 -8.39 14.02
C ASP A 55 -2.34 -8.53 14.78
N ALA A 56 -3.48 -8.45 14.10
CA ALA A 56 -4.78 -8.57 14.76
C ALA A 56 -4.99 -9.93 15.46
N ARG A 57 -4.23 -10.98 15.11
CA ARG A 57 -4.34 -12.33 15.69
C ARG A 57 -3.04 -12.87 16.30
N GLU A 58 -1.92 -12.17 16.17
CA GLU A 58 -0.70 -12.50 16.91
C GLU A 58 -0.38 -11.43 17.96
N ILE A 59 0.32 -11.82 19.02
CA ILE A 59 0.63 -10.92 20.15
C ILE A 59 1.84 -10.02 19.82
N TRP A 60 2.65 -10.39 18.82
CA TRP A 60 3.93 -9.75 18.52
C TRP A 60 3.81 -8.72 17.40
N PRO A 61 4.53 -7.59 17.48
CA PRO A 61 4.60 -6.65 16.38
C PRO A 61 5.41 -7.23 15.21
N ILE A 62 4.98 -6.90 13.99
CA ILE A 62 5.61 -7.34 12.74
C ILE A 62 6.06 -6.11 11.95
N CYS A 63 7.19 -6.21 11.27
CA CYS A 63 7.70 -5.16 10.40
C CYS A 63 7.10 -5.28 8.99
N CYS A 64 6.31 -4.29 8.60
CA CYS A 64 5.70 -4.20 7.27
C CYS A 64 6.15 -2.95 6.51
N GLY A 65 5.90 -2.93 5.20
CA GLY A 65 6.06 -1.75 4.37
C GLY A 65 5.12 -0.62 4.82
N GLN A 66 5.42 0.63 4.46
CA GLN A 66 4.50 1.72 4.74
C GLN A 66 3.14 1.47 4.09
N GLY A 67 2.06 1.65 4.86
CA GLY A 67 0.68 1.45 4.39
C GLY A 67 0.22 -0.01 4.33
N GLN A 68 1.11 -0.95 4.66
CA GLN A 68 0.73 -2.35 4.84
C GLN A 68 0.23 -2.62 6.25
N LYS A 69 -0.59 -3.66 6.40
CA LYS A 69 -1.08 -4.16 7.69
C LYS A 69 -0.68 -5.61 7.93
N ALA A 70 -0.45 -5.96 9.19
CA ALA A 70 -0.17 -7.34 9.58
C ALA A 70 -1.44 -8.12 9.89
N PHE A 71 -1.59 -9.28 9.23
CA PHE A 71 -2.59 -10.28 9.53
C PHE A 71 -2.00 -11.69 9.36
N TYR A 72 -2.17 -12.54 10.36
CA TYR A 72 -1.71 -13.94 10.34
C TYR A 72 -0.21 -14.08 10.03
N GLY A 73 0.63 -13.25 10.65
CA GLY A 73 2.07 -13.27 10.51
C GLY A 73 2.59 -12.59 9.25
N GLN A 74 1.74 -11.90 8.48
CA GLN A 74 2.06 -11.41 7.14
C GLN A 74 1.56 -10.00 6.86
N CYS A 75 2.30 -9.30 6.01
CA CYS A 75 1.99 -7.95 5.57
C CYS A 75 1.11 -7.96 4.32
N TRP A 76 0.02 -7.21 4.35
CA TRP A 76 -0.94 -7.08 3.26
C TRP A 76 -1.02 -5.63 2.81
N ASP A 77 -1.00 -5.40 1.50
CA ASP A 77 -1.31 -4.08 0.91
C ASP A 77 -2.80 -3.82 1.07
N VAL A 78 -3.16 -2.73 1.76
CA VAL A 78 -4.56 -2.40 2.03
C VAL A 78 -4.95 -1.19 1.21
N PRO A 79 -5.66 -1.37 0.09
CA PRO A 79 -5.85 -0.29 -0.88
C PRO A 79 -6.75 0.84 -0.37
N ASN A 80 -7.67 0.61 0.58
CA ASN A 80 -8.59 1.62 1.10
C ASN A 80 -9.12 1.26 2.50
N ASP A 81 -8.56 1.83 3.58
CA ASP A 81 -9.07 1.76 4.96
C ASP A 81 -8.85 0.49 5.79
N ASP A 82 -9.23 0.63 7.07
CA ASP A 82 -9.10 -0.37 8.12
C ASP A 82 -10.15 -1.50 8.06
N ASP A 83 -11.12 -1.39 7.17
CA ASP A 83 -12.29 -2.28 7.05
C ASP A 83 -12.06 -3.40 6.03
N ILE A 84 -11.01 -4.17 6.25
CA ILE A 84 -10.72 -5.40 5.52
C ILE A 84 -10.69 -6.60 6.46
N ASP A 85 -11.10 -7.75 5.94
CA ASP A 85 -10.91 -9.04 6.58
C ASP A 85 -9.97 -9.88 5.72
N VAL A 86 -9.06 -10.63 6.34
CA VAL A 86 -8.06 -11.42 5.61
C VAL A 86 -8.46 -12.88 5.63
N CYS A 87 -8.73 -13.41 4.44
CA CYS A 87 -9.19 -14.76 4.26
C CYS A 87 -8.05 -15.70 3.93
N VAL A 88 -7.43 -16.24 4.96
CA VAL A 88 -6.28 -17.15 4.87
C VAL A 88 -6.74 -18.59 5.12
N ALA A 89 -6.50 -19.48 4.16
CA ALA A 89 -6.61 -20.90 4.41
C ALA A 89 -5.36 -21.36 5.17
N GLU A 90 -5.49 -22.09 6.29
CA GLU A 90 -4.37 -22.49 7.18
C GLU A 90 -3.12 -23.07 6.47
N SER A 91 -3.31 -23.68 5.31
CA SER A 91 -2.24 -24.33 4.53
C SER A 91 -1.56 -23.44 3.49
N ARG A 92 -2.09 -22.24 3.25
CA ARG A 92 -1.52 -21.30 2.29
C ARG A 92 -1.27 -19.99 3.00
N ARG A 93 0.00 -19.58 2.99
CA ARG A 93 0.40 -18.19 3.19
C ARG A 93 -0.12 -17.25 2.07
N GLU A 94 -1.08 -17.71 1.29
CA GLU A 94 -1.80 -16.98 0.26
C GLU A 94 -3.24 -16.79 0.78
N GLY A 95 -3.48 -15.64 1.39
CA GLY A 95 -4.81 -15.14 1.71
C GLY A 95 -5.39 -14.26 0.61
N THR A 96 -6.70 -14.02 0.69
CA THR A 96 -7.39 -12.99 -0.10
C THR A 96 -7.95 -11.93 0.83
N LEU A 97 -7.89 -10.68 0.43
CA LEU A 97 -8.51 -9.58 1.17
C LEU A 97 -10.00 -9.50 0.83
N CYS A 98 -10.85 -9.61 1.84
CA CYS A 98 -12.28 -9.35 1.74
C CYS A 98 -12.54 -7.91 2.17
N SER A 99 -13.14 -7.11 1.28
CA SER A 99 -13.52 -5.74 1.63
C SER A 99 -14.83 -5.74 2.41
N LEU A 100 -14.78 -5.35 3.68
CA LEU A 100 -15.98 -5.23 4.51
C LEU A 100 -16.88 -4.08 4.02
N THR A 101 -16.28 -3.01 3.48
CA THR A 101 -17.01 -1.90 2.83
C THR A 101 -17.85 -2.36 1.64
N GLN A 102 -17.41 -3.41 0.93
CA GLN A 102 -18.16 -4.02 -0.17
C GLN A 102 -19.13 -5.11 0.32
N ASN A 103 -19.39 -5.19 1.62
CA ASN A 103 -20.20 -6.22 2.28
C ASN A 103 -19.69 -7.65 2.06
N TYR A 104 -18.37 -7.85 1.94
CA TYR A 104 -17.76 -9.17 1.95
C TYR A 104 -17.10 -9.45 3.29
N TYR A 105 -17.12 -10.71 3.73
CA TYR A 105 -16.44 -11.18 4.94
C TYR A 105 -15.75 -12.52 4.68
N CYS A 106 -14.75 -12.88 5.47
CA CYS A 106 -14.14 -14.20 5.35
C CYS A 106 -14.98 -15.27 6.06
N ALA A 107 -15.48 -16.24 5.29
CA ALA A 107 -16.11 -17.44 5.82
C ALA A 107 -15.15 -18.62 5.69
N CYS A 108 -15.04 -19.45 6.74
CA CYS A 108 -14.20 -20.64 6.75
C CYS A 108 -15.00 -21.87 7.20
N ILE A 109 -14.71 -23.04 6.61
CA ILE A 109 -15.24 -24.32 7.07
C ILE A 109 -14.50 -24.75 8.33
N PRO A 110 -15.16 -24.87 9.50
CA PRO A 110 -14.50 -25.28 10.73
C PRO A 110 -14.13 -26.77 10.70
N GLY A 111 -12.99 -27.12 11.31
CA GLY A 111 -12.61 -28.52 11.55
C GLY A 111 -12.01 -29.26 10.36
N THR A 112 -11.76 -28.59 9.23
CA THR A 112 -11.01 -29.19 8.12
C THR A 112 -9.53 -28.86 8.24
N ILE A 113 -8.66 -29.88 8.09
CA ILE A 113 -7.19 -29.77 8.04
C ILE A 113 -6.66 -28.80 6.95
N ARG A 114 -7.55 -28.39 6.05
CA ARG A 114 -7.39 -27.26 5.15
C ARG A 114 -8.65 -26.44 5.34
N SER A 115 -8.67 -25.53 6.31
CA SER A 115 -9.76 -24.57 6.47
C SER A 115 -9.95 -23.86 5.14
N LEU A 116 -10.98 -24.25 4.39
CA LEU A 116 -11.30 -23.61 3.12
C LEU A 116 -12.00 -22.32 3.50
N CYS A 117 -11.28 -21.23 3.27
CA CYS A 117 -11.74 -19.90 3.56
C CYS A 117 -12.04 -19.18 2.25
N ARG A 118 -13.15 -18.44 2.18
CA ARG A 118 -13.55 -17.68 1.00
C ARG A 118 -14.25 -16.39 1.42
N CYS A 119 -14.03 -15.32 0.64
CA CYS A 119 -14.80 -14.10 0.79
C CYS A 119 -16.24 -14.34 0.32
N CYS A 120 -17.18 -14.29 1.24
CA CYS A 120 -18.61 -14.38 0.96
C CYS A 120 -19.27 -13.03 1.20
N ARG A 121 -20.37 -12.75 0.48
CA ARG A 121 -21.20 -11.57 0.80
C ARG A 121 -21.88 -11.77 2.15
N SER A 122 -22.18 -10.67 2.84
CA SER A 122 -22.82 -10.68 4.17
C SER A 122 -24.17 -11.42 4.25
N ASP A 123 -24.87 -11.59 3.12
CA ASP A 123 -26.12 -12.33 2.95
C ASP A 123 -25.94 -13.81 2.57
N GLN A 124 -24.69 -14.25 2.39
CA GLN A 124 -24.34 -15.61 2.02
C GLN A 124 -23.78 -16.40 3.21
N VAL A 125 -23.69 -17.72 3.03
CA VAL A 125 -22.98 -18.65 3.91
C VAL A 125 -22.08 -19.54 3.07
N LEU A 126 -20.95 -19.96 3.65
CA LEU A 126 -20.07 -20.92 2.99
C LEU A 126 -20.66 -22.33 3.14
N ASP A 127 -21.05 -22.93 2.03
CA ASP A 127 -21.58 -24.28 1.98
C ASP A 127 -20.46 -25.30 2.26
N LEU A 128 -20.70 -26.17 3.25
CA LEU A 128 -19.72 -27.12 3.75
C LEU A 128 -19.37 -28.25 2.75
N TYR A 129 -20.23 -28.50 1.77
CA TYR A 129 -20.08 -29.60 0.81
C TYR A 129 -19.45 -29.14 -0.51
N THR A 130 -19.86 -27.96 -0.99
CA THR A 130 -19.44 -27.38 -2.26
C THR A 130 -18.27 -26.41 -2.11
N SER A 131 -18.00 -25.94 -0.88
CA SER A 131 -16.99 -24.89 -0.61
C SER A 131 -17.24 -23.61 -1.40
N GLN A 132 -18.51 -23.31 -1.71
CA GLN A 132 -18.96 -22.10 -2.38
C GLN A 132 -19.83 -21.26 -1.43
N CYS A 133 -19.81 -19.94 -1.64
CA CYS A 133 -20.76 -19.06 -0.98
C CYS A 133 -22.14 -19.26 -1.63
N ALA A 134 -23.13 -19.61 -0.82
CA ALA A 134 -24.53 -19.75 -1.22
C ALA A 134 -25.39 -18.75 -0.46
N ASP A 135 -26.47 -18.29 -1.06
CA ASP A 135 -27.44 -17.44 -0.37
C ASP A 135 -28.11 -18.24 0.76
N ARG A 136 -28.49 -17.56 1.84
CA ARG A 136 -29.13 -18.18 3.02
C ARG A 136 -30.52 -18.73 2.74
#